data_AF-A0A2D6X5I6-F1
#
_entry.id   AF-A0A2D6X5I6-F1
#
_cell.length_a   1.000
_cell.length_b   1.000
_cell.length_c   1.000
_cell.angle_alpha   90.00
_cell.angle_beta   90.00
_cell.angle_gamma   90.00
#
_symmetry.space_group_name_H-M   'P 1'
#
loop_
_entity.id
_entity.type
_entity.pdbx_description
1 polymer ?
#
loop_
_entity_poly.entity_id
_entity_poly.type
_entity_poly.pdbx_seq_one_letter_code
_entity_poly.pdbx_strand_id
1 'polypeptide(L)'
;MTTPDPELNLDKPLIPSQDVVPPAEDDAAESPADWEQRAKDAEGQIKSLNDRLSAQGRRQDRVQEAESLALGTNNEVRLLNRRLDALIESVSNGSTDRLPTQMAEIASQAASSQAELEYNDVWTELSQELQELVLDEDGNAVLDLLNAPELEQARNLWQVAHGRKDANGLARAVGEAQKVMRRAERESVKTRATANARQQAQVDNEAAGNLDLSTGPSSGGSGGMSDTRWLHDVYGNQDYSATPEDHKRAKVILDKLKA
;
A
#
# COMPACT_ATOMS: atom_id res chain seq x y z
N MET A 1 -57.85 31.20 -38.79
CA MET A 1 -57.15 31.65 -40.00
C MET A 1 -56.05 32.61 -39.57
N THR A 2 -54.81 32.26 -39.90
CA THR A 2 -53.73 33.21 -40.23
C THR A 2 -53.02 33.93 -39.07
N THR A 3 -51.89 33.36 -38.65
CA THR A 3 -50.64 34.04 -38.21
C THR A 3 -50.20 35.11 -39.23
N PRO A 4 -49.46 36.19 -38.86
CA PRO A 4 -48.02 36.08 -38.49
C PRO A 4 -47.47 37.08 -37.43
N ASP A 5 -46.57 36.61 -36.55
CA ASP A 5 -45.10 36.85 -36.52
C ASP A 5 -44.51 38.31 -36.56
N PRO A 6 -43.23 38.55 -36.15
CA PRO A 6 -42.83 38.91 -34.78
C PRO A 6 -41.78 40.08 -34.69
N GLU A 7 -41.54 40.68 -33.53
CA GLU A 7 -40.30 41.45 -33.27
C GLU A 7 -39.70 41.17 -31.88
N LEU A 8 -38.57 40.45 -31.93
CA LEU A 8 -37.27 40.69 -31.26
C LEU A 8 -37.08 40.72 -29.73
N ASN A 9 -36.03 39.97 -29.36
CA ASN A 9 -35.12 40.08 -28.23
C ASN A 9 -35.51 39.49 -26.87
N LEU A 10 -35.33 38.17 -26.74
CA LEU A 10 -34.80 37.57 -25.51
C LEU A 10 -33.45 36.90 -25.80
N ASP A 11 -32.42 37.43 -25.16
CA ASP A 11 -31.05 36.97 -25.18
C ASP A 11 -30.90 35.74 -24.24
N LYS A 12 -30.64 34.56 -24.81
CA LYS A 12 -30.09 33.36 -24.16
C LYS A 12 -29.75 32.27 -25.20
N PRO A 13 -28.87 31.33 -24.83
CA PRO A 13 -27.50 31.19 -25.29
C PRO A 13 -27.36 30.55 -26.68
N LEU A 14 -26.32 30.94 -27.43
CA LEU A 14 -25.93 30.29 -28.68
C LEU A 14 -25.20 28.96 -28.37
N ILE A 15 -25.89 27.85 -28.61
CA ILE A 15 -25.25 26.61 -29.08
C ILE A 15 -25.52 26.55 -30.59
N PRO A 16 -24.50 26.30 -31.42
CA PRO A 16 -24.71 25.56 -32.67
C PRO A 16 -23.77 24.34 -32.68
N SER A 17 -24.29 23.13 -32.44
CA SER A 17 -24.84 22.20 -33.45
C SER A 17 -23.81 21.71 -34.46
N GLN A 18 -23.52 20.41 -34.34
CA GLN A 18 -22.77 19.58 -35.25
C GLN A 18 -23.35 19.63 -36.67
N ASP A 19 -22.50 19.89 -37.66
CA ASP A 19 -22.65 19.29 -38.99
C ASP A 19 -21.87 17.98 -38.99
N VAL A 20 -22.58 16.88 -39.19
CA VAL A 20 -22.04 15.54 -39.41
C VAL A 20 -21.65 15.44 -40.89
N VAL A 21 -20.34 15.31 -41.14
CA VAL A 21 -19.81 14.60 -42.30
C VAL A 21 -18.66 13.71 -41.81
N PRO A 22 -18.78 12.37 -41.91
CA PRO A 22 -17.63 11.49 -42.02
C PRO A 22 -17.65 10.76 -43.39
N PRO A 23 -16.58 10.10 -43.84
CA PRO A 23 -15.26 9.97 -43.23
C PRO A 23 -14.13 10.41 -44.19
N ALA A 24 -13.10 11.06 -43.67
CA ALA A 24 -11.77 10.95 -44.26
C ALA A 24 -10.90 10.29 -43.20
N GLU A 25 -10.65 9.00 -43.42
CA GLU A 25 -9.52 8.28 -42.84
C GLU A 25 -8.25 9.05 -43.21
N ASP A 26 -7.82 9.96 -42.34
CA ASP A 26 -6.41 10.24 -42.20
C ASP A 26 -5.97 9.46 -40.96
N ASP A 27 -5.61 8.20 -41.20
CA ASP A 27 -4.53 7.55 -40.47
C ASP A 27 -3.30 8.46 -40.60
N ALA A 28 -3.26 9.52 -39.79
CA ALA A 28 -2.03 10.20 -39.48
C ALA A 28 -1.20 9.17 -38.73
N ALA A 29 -0.37 8.45 -39.48
CA ALA A 29 0.72 7.67 -38.95
C ALA A 29 1.43 8.53 -37.91
N GLU A 30 1.14 8.28 -36.63
CA GLU A 30 1.91 8.81 -35.52
C GLU A 30 3.35 8.40 -35.82
N SER A 31 4.15 9.39 -36.19
CA SER A 31 5.53 9.12 -36.51
C SER A 31 6.17 8.56 -35.24
N PRO A 32 7.07 7.58 -35.30
CA PRO A 32 7.71 7.01 -34.11
C PRO A 32 8.53 8.04 -33.29
N ALA A 33 8.57 9.31 -33.69
CA ALA A 33 9.13 10.41 -32.93
C ALA A 33 8.10 11.11 -32.01
N ASP A 34 6.79 11.03 -32.32
CA ASP A 34 5.74 11.77 -31.62
C ASP A 34 5.39 11.15 -30.25
N TRP A 35 5.47 9.83 -30.11
CA TRP A 35 5.27 9.17 -28.81
C TRP A 35 6.43 9.46 -27.84
N GLU A 36 7.67 9.56 -28.35
CA GLU A 36 8.84 9.82 -27.52
C GLU A 36 8.82 11.25 -26.97
N GLN A 37 8.33 12.20 -27.79
CA GLN A 37 8.15 13.58 -27.36
C GLN A 37 7.01 13.72 -26.35
N ARG A 38 5.87 13.06 -26.59
CA ARG A 38 4.76 13.01 -25.61
C ARG A 38 5.16 12.33 -24.30
N ALA A 39 6.00 11.30 -24.34
CA ALA A 39 6.52 10.64 -23.15
C ALA A 39 7.43 11.59 -22.33
N LYS A 40 8.35 12.31 -22.99
CA LYS A 40 9.20 13.31 -22.32
C LYS A 40 8.40 14.47 -21.72
N ASP A 41 7.37 14.94 -22.42
CA ASP A 41 6.49 15.99 -21.91
C ASP A 41 5.66 15.49 -20.71
N ALA A 42 5.18 14.24 -20.75
CA ALA A 42 4.48 13.60 -19.63
C ALA A 42 5.40 13.41 -18.42
N GLU A 43 6.64 12.95 -18.60
CA GLU A 43 7.64 12.85 -17.54
C GLU A 43 7.96 14.22 -16.91
N GLY A 44 8.07 15.26 -17.74
CA GLY A 44 8.25 16.63 -17.27
C GLY A 44 7.08 17.13 -16.43
N GLN A 45 5.84 16.82 -16.84
CA GLN A 45 4.64 17.14 -16.08
C GLN A 45 4.59 16.37 -14.75
N ILE A 46 4.85 15.06 -14.76
CA ILE A 46 4.91 14.22 -13.56
C ILE A 46 5.94 14.78 -12.58
N LYS A 47 7.15 15.11 -13.04
CA LYS A 47 8.18 15.72 -12.20
C LYS A 47 7.73 17.05 -11.61
N SER A 48 7.11 17.91 -12.41
CA SER A 48 6.60 19.20 -11.92
C SER A 48 5.47 19.05 -10.89
N LEU A 49 4.61 18.04 -11.06
CA LEU A 49 3.55 17.71 -10.11
C LEU A 49 4.13 17.13 -8.82
N ASN A 50 5.14 16.27 -8.93
CA ASN A 50 5.83 15.70 -7.79
C ASN A 50 6.58 16.78 -6.98
N ASP A 51 7.25 17.71 -7.66
CA ASP A 51 7.93 18.84 -7.02
C ASP A 51 6.92 19.76 -6.32
N ARG A 52 5.74 20.00 -6.92
CA ARG A 52 4.66 20.76 -6.31
C ARG A 52 4.05 20.05 -5.10
N LEU A 53 3.83 18.74 -5.19
CA LEU A 53 3.31 17.93 -4.10
C LEU A 53 4.29 17.90 -2.93
N SER A 54 5.58 17.69 -3.22
CA SER A 54 6.66 17.75 -2.23
C SER A 54 6.76 19.13 -1.58
N ALA A 55 6.62 20.21 -2.35
CA ALA A 55 6.61 21.57 -1.82
C ALA A 55 5.36 21.86 -0.98
N GLN A 56 4.22 21.24 -1.30
CA GLN A 56 2.98 21.35 -0.54
C GLN A 56 3.07 20.59 0.78
N GLY A 57 3.62 19.36 0.80
CA GLY A 57 3.89 18.60 2.03
C GLY A 57 4.74 19.40 3.02
N ARG A 58 5.90 19.91 2.56
CA ARG A 58 6.78 20.75 3.40
C ARG A 58 6.15 22.06 3.90
N ARG A 59 5.10 22.55 3.24
CA ARG A 59 4.35 23.73 3.72
C ARG A 59 3.36 23.31 4.79
N GLN A 60 2.70 22.17 4.60
CA GLN A 60 1.76 21.61 5.56
C GLN A 60 2.46 21.25 6.88
N ASP A 61 3.63 20.62 6.83
CA ASP A 61 4.42 20.29 8.03
C ASP A 61 4.78 21.54 8.84
N ARG A 62 5.23 22.60 8.15
CA ARG A 62 5.56 23.89 8.79
C ARG A 62 4.34 24.61 9.35
N VAL A 63 3.19 24.46 8.72
CA VAL A 63 1.92 25.02 9.24
C VAL A 63 1.50 24.26 10.49
N GLN A 64 1.60 22.93 10.50
CA GLN A 64 1.30 22.12 11.67
C GLN A 64 2.23 22.44 12.85
N GLU A 65 3.53 22.60 12.59
CA GLU A 65 4.51 23.02 13.61
C GLU A 65 4.22 24.43 14.15
N ALA A 66 3.85 25.37 13.28
CA ALA A 66 3.47 26.71 13.72
C ALA A 66 2.16 26.71 14.52
N GLU A 67 1.21 25.85 14.17
CA GLU A 67 -0.07 25.70 14.87
C GLU A 67 0.13 25.05 16.25
N SER A 68 0.96 24.01 16.36
CA SER A 68 1.28 23.39 17.65
C SER A 68 1.99 24.37 18.59
N LEU A 69 2.95 25.16 18.07
CA LEU A 69 3.61 26.23 18.83
C LEU A 69 2.62 27.32 19.26
N ALA A 70 1.71 27.72 18.38
CA ALA A 70 0.68 28.71 18.69
C ALA A 70 -0.30 28.21 19.76
N LEU A 71 -0.68 26.94 19.73
CA LEU A 71 -1.53 26.32 20.73
C LEU A 71 -0.84 26.25 22.11
N GLY A 72 0.43 25.84 22.15
CA GLY A 72 1.23 25.81 23.38
C GLY A 72 1.35 27.19 24.02
N THR A 73 1.77 28.19 23.24
CA THR A 73 1.92 29.59 23.72
C THR A 73 0.59 30.20 24.17
N ASN A 74 -0.52 29.94 23.47
CA ASN A 74 -1.84 30.44 23.87
C ASN A 74 -2.31 29.79 25.20
N ASN A 75 -2.01 28.51 25.41
CA ASN A 75 -2.31 27.82 26.67
C ASN A 75 -1.51 28.42 27.84
N GLU A 76 -0.22 28.70 27.65
CA GLU A 76 0.62 29.36 28.66
C GLU A 76 0.11 30.76 29.01
N VAL A 77 -0.27 31.57 28.02
CA VAL A 77 -0.82 32.91 28.25
C VAL A 77 -2.15 32.85 29.01
N ARG A 78 -3.05 31.92 28.67
CA ARG A 78 -4.29 31.70 29.41
C ARG A 78 -4.04 31.28 30.85
N LEU A 79 -3.06 30.40 31.06
CA LEU A 79 -2.67 29.94 32.38
C LEU A 79 -2.12 31.09 33.23
N LEU A 80 -1.24 31.91 32.64
CA LEU A 80 -0.65 33.06 33.29
C LEU A 80 -1.71 34.10 33.65
N ASN A 81 -2.66 34.37 32.76
CA ASN A 81 -3.80 35.25 33.03
C ASN A 81 -4.65 34.73 34.20
N ARG A 82 -4.97 33.42 34.24
CA ARG A 82 -5.73 32.84 35.37
C ARG A 82 -4.99 32.92 36.70
N ARG A 83 -3.67 32.74 36.71
CA ARG A 83 -2.84 32.92 37.91
C ARG A 83 -2.83 34.38 38.37
N LEU A 84 -2.73 35.32 37.42
CA LEU A 84 -2.81 36.76 37.70
C LEU A 84 -4.19 37.16 38.23
N ASP A 85 -5.27 36.65 37.64
CA ASP A 85 -6.64 36.92 38.11
C ASP A 85 -6.86 36.39 39.52
N ALA A 86 -6.40 35.16 39.82
CA ALA A 86 -6.45 34.60 41.18
C ALA A 86 -5.62 35.42 42.19
N LEU A 87 -4.45 35.92 41.78
CA LEU A 87 -3.64 36.82 42.59
C LEU A 87 -4.37 38.15 42.85
N ILE A 88 -4.90 38.79 41.80
CA ILE A 88 -5.64 40.05 41.90
C ILE A 88 -6.87 39.88 42.80
N GLU A 89 -7.66 38.82 42.61
CA GLU A 89 -8.84 38.53 43.43
C GLU A 89 -8.47 38.28 44.90
N SER A 90 -7.38 37.55 45.16
CA SER A 90 -6.90 37.32 46.53
C SER A 90 -6.46 38.61 47.23
N VAL A 91 -5.80 39.51 46.49
CA VAL A 91 -5.30 40.79 46.98
C VAL A 91 -6.45 41.80 47.13
N SER A 92 -7.41 41.81 46.20
CA SER A 92 -8.55 42.74 46.23
C SER A 92 -9.58 42.36 47.30
N ASN A 93 -9.80 41.06 47.51
CA ASN A 93 -10.85 40.55 48.40
C ASN A 93 -10.30 40.11 49.77
N GLY A 94 -8.99 40.27 50.01
CA GLY A 94 -8.31 39.83 51.24
C GLY A 94 -8.41 38.33 51.52
N SER A 95 -8.76 37.54 50.50
CA SER A 95 -9.03 36.10 50.61
C SER A 95 -7.76 35.28 50.34
N THR A 96 -6.67 35.62 50.99
CA THR A 96 -5.35 35.00 50.81
C THR A 96 -5.35 33.51 51.19
N ASP A 97 -6.26 33.09 52.08
CA ASP A 97 -6.39 31.70 52.52
C ASP A 97 -6.84 30.74 51.40
N ARG A 98 -7.50 31.25 50.35
CA ARG A 98 -7.99 30.43 49.22
C ARG A 98 -7.00 30.33 48.07
N LEU A 99 -6.02 31.23 48.02
CA LEU A 99 -5.03 31.29 46.94
C LEU A 99 -4.24 29.98 46.75
N PRO A 100 -3.81 29.25 47.81
CA PRO A 100 -3.14 27.96 47.62
C PRO A 100 -4.02 26.93 46.92
N THR A 101 -5.32 26.90 47.25
CA THR A 101 -6.28 25.96 46.64
C THR A 101 -6.53 26.31 45.17
N GLN A 102 -6.75 27.61 44.88
CA GLN A 102 -6.92 28.10 43.50
C GLN A 102 -5.68 27.82 42.64
N MET A 103 -4.47 28.01 43.19
CA MET A 103 -3.23 27.71 42.48
C MET A 103 -3.06 26.21 42.21
N ALA A 104 -3.46 25.34 43.15
CA ALA A 104 -3.44 23.90 42.95
C ALA A 104 -4.45 23.44 41.87
N GLU A 105 -5.65 24.03 41.85
CA GLU A 105 -6.65 23.79 40.80
C GLU A 105 -6.14 24.24 39.43
N ILE A 106 -5.57 25.44 39.35
CA ILE A 106 -4.96 25.98 38.13
C ILE A 106 -3.82 25.08 37.65
N ALA A 107 -2.97 24.60 38.55
CA ALA A 107 -1.88 23.68 38.22
C ALA A 107 -2.39 22.32 37.74
N SER A 108 -3.42 21.76 38.39
CA SER A 108 -4.06 20.51 37.96
C SER A 108 -4.69 20.66 36.58
N GLN A 109 -5.34 21.79 36.32
CA GLN A 109 -5.95 22.07 35.02
C GLN A 109 -4.89 22.22 33.92
N ALA A 110 -3.77 22.89 34.22
CA ALA A 110 -2.64 22.99 33.31
C ALA A 110 -2.03 21.62 32.99
N ALA A 111 -1.84 20.77 34.00
CA ALA A 111 -1.33 19.42 33.81
C ALA A 111 -2.28 18.58 32.94
N SER A 112 -3.60 18.71 33.13
CA SER A 112 -4.58 18.01 32.28
C SER A 112 -4.57 18.49 30.84
N SER A 113 -4.49 19.81 30.59
CA SER A 113 -4.49 20.33 29.23
C SER A 113 -3.20 19.97 28.49
N GLN A 114 -2.07 20.00 29.18
CA GLN A 114 -0.78 19.57 28.64
C GLN A 114 -0.81 18.08 28.27
N ALA A 115 -1.31 17.22 29.15
CA ALA A 115 -1.44 15.79 28.86
C ALA A 115 -2.36 15.50 27.66
N GLU A 116 -3.39 16.33 27.43
CA GLU A 116 -4.23 16.22 26.23
C GLU A 116 -3.51 16.62 24.95
N LEU A 117 -2.70 17.69 24.98
CA LEU A 117 -1.89 18.09 23.85
C LEU A 117 -0.85 17.00 23.50
N GLU A 118 -0.11 16.54 24.50
CA GLU A 118 0.89 15.47 24.34
C GLU A 118 0.26 14.19 23.76
N TYR A 119 -0.93 13.83 24.26
CA TYR A 119 -1.66 12.69 23.71
C TYR A 119 -2.05 12.91 22.25
N ASN A 120 -2.54 14.11 21.88
CA ASN A 120 -2.92 14.42 20.51
C ASN A 120 -1.72 14.41 19.57
N ASP A 121 -0.57 14.88 20.02
CA ASP A 121 0.68 14.86 19.25
C ASP A 121 1.11 13.42 18.98
N VAL A 122 1.19 12.59 20.03
CA VAL A 122 1.54 11.17 19.91
C VAL A 122 0.52 10.42 19.06
N TRP A 123 -0.77 10.72 19.22
CA TRP A 123 -1.82 10.15 18.39
C TRP A 123 -1.61 10.47 16.92
N THR A 124 -1.34 11.74 16.61
CA THR A 124 -1.15 12.21 15.23
C THR A 124 0.08 11.55 14.62
N GLU A 125 1.21 11.55 15.32
CA GLU A 125 2.46 10.90 14.90
C GLU A 125 2.26 9.41 14.62
N LEU A 126 1.74 8.64 15.59
CA LEU A 126 1.55 7.20 15.43
C LEU A 126 0.49 6.86 14.38
N SER A 127 -0.48 7.74 14.15
CA SER A 127 -1.49 7.54 13.11
C SER A 127 -0.91 7.74 11.71
N GLN A 128 0.02 8.68 11.54
CA GLN A 128 0.78 8.86 10.30
C GLN A 128 1.71 7.67 10.08
N GLU A 129 2.46 7.24 11.10
CA GLU A 129 3.32 6.06 11.02
C GLU A 129 2.52 4.81 10.59
N LEU A 130 1.32 4.61 11.16
CA LEU A 130 0.46 3.49 10.80
C LEU A 130 -0.05 3.57 9.36
N GLN A 131 -0.31 4.77 8.83
CA GLN A 131 -0.70 4.98 7.44
C GLN A 131 0.48 4.72 6.48
N GLU A 132 1.63 5.31 6.77
CA GLU A 132 2.86 5.15 5.98
C GLU A 132 3.29 3.70 5.92
N LEU A 133 3.19 2.98 7.04
CA LEU A 133 3.53 1.58 7.14
C LEU A 133 2.75 0.69 6.18
N VAL A 134 1.53 1.08 5.82
CA VAL A 134 0.67 0.29 4.94
C VAL A 134 0.81 0.69 3.46
N LEU A 135 1.52 1.78 3.19
CA LEU A 135 1.86 2.22 1.85
C LEU A 135 3.24 1.67 1.45
N ASP A 136 3.38 1.27 0.19
CA ASP A 136 4.66 0.91 -0.43
C ASP A 136 5.45 2.19 -0.78
N GLU A 137 6.71 2.05 -1.19
CA GLU A 137 7.59 3.16 -1.62
C GLU A 137 6.97 4.02 -2.74
N ASP A 138 6.10 3.42 -3.56
CA ASP A 138 5.37 4.08 -4.65
C ASP A 138 4.01 4.69 -4.21
N GLY A 139 3.67 4.63 -2.93
CA GLY A 139 2.40 5.14 -2.38
C GLY A 139 1.20 4.22 -2.62
N ASN A 140 1.43 2.96 -3.00
CA ASN A 140 0.38 1.97 -3.20
C ASN A 140 0.07 1.25 -1.88
N ALA A 141 -1.21 1.04 -1.56
CA ALA A 141 -1.59 0.30 -0.35
C ALA A 141 -1.19 -1.18 -0.47
N VAL A 142 -0.26 -1.63 0.38
CA VAL A 142 0.15 -3.04 0.46
C VAL A 142 -0.91 -3.88 1.16
N LEU A 143 -1.57 -3.32 2.17
CA LEU A 143 -2.72 -3.89 2.86
C LEU A 143 -3.83 -2.83 2.98
N ASP A 144 -5.07 -3.25 3.19
CA ASP A 144 -6.14 -2.31 3.52
C ASP A 144 -6.19 -2.11 5.05
N LEU A 145 -5.87 -0.91 5.52
CA LEU A 145 -5.94 -0.51 6.92
C LEU A 145 -7.28 -0.84 7.57
N LEU A 146 -8.38 -0.66 6.84
CA LEU A 146 -9.74 -0.74 7.39
C LEU A 146 -10.27 -2.16 7.37
N ASN A 147 -10.05 -2.90 6.28
CA ASN A 147 -10.73 -4.17 6.05
C ASN A 147 -9.80 -5.39 6.05
N ALA A 148 -8.47 -5.23 6.02
CA ALA A 148 -7.58 -6.38 6.00
C ALA A 148 -7.76 -7.22 7.28
N PRO A 149 -8.05 -8.52 7.18
CA PRO A 149 -8.24 -9.39 8.35
C PRO A 149 -6.96 -9.54 9.16
N GLU A 150 -5.79 -9.48 8.52
CA GLU A 150 -4.49 -9.61 9.20
C GLU A 150 -4.22 -8.44 10.17
N LEU A 151 -4.83 -7.27 9.93
CA LEU A 151 -4.70 -6.08 10.77
C LEU A 151 -5.79 -5.95 11.86
N GLU A 152 -6.69 -6.92 11.98
CA GLU A 152 -7.80 -6.85 12.96
C GLU A 152 -7.31 -6.69 14.40
N GLN A 153 -6.27 -7.44 14.79
CA GLN A 153 -5.70 -7.34 16.12
C GLN A 153 -5.08 -5.96 16.38
N ALA A 154 -4.37 -5.40 15.41
CA ALA A 154 -3.80 -4.06 15.51
C ALA A 154 -4.90 -3.00 15.63
N ARG A 155 -5.97 -3.09 14.82
CA ARG A 155 -7.15 -2.21 14.92
C ARG A 155 -7.81 -2.28 16.29
N ASN A 156 -8.02 -3.48 16.83
CA ASN A 156 -8.65 -3.65 18.14
C ASN A 156 -7.79 -3.04 19.26
N LEU A 157 -6.47 -3.26 19.23
CA LEU A 157 -5.54 -2.64 20.18
C LEU A 157 -5.56 -1.12 20.06
N TRP A 158 -5.55 -0.60 18.83
CA TRP A 158 -5.60 0.83 18.54
C TRP A 158 -6.87 1.48 19.07
N GLN A 159 -8.05 0.90 18.81
CA GLN A 159 -9.34 1.43 19.29
C GLN A 159 -9.43 1.42 20.82
N VAL A 160 -8.98 0.33 21.47
CA VAL A 160 -8.98 0.23 22.94
C VAL A 160 -8.01 1.24 23.56
N ALA A 161 -6.83 1.40 22.98
CA ALA A 161 -5.84 2.37 23.44
C ALA A 161 -6.33 3.80 23.26
N HIS A 162 -6.93 4.12 22.10
CA HIS A 162 -7.48 5.44 21.82
C HIS A 162 -8.62 5.80 22.77
N GLY A 163 -9.55 4.88 23.01
CA GLY A 163 -10.66 5.08 23.95
C GLY A 163 -10.21 5.32 25.40
N ARG A 164 -8.98 4.91 25.76
CA ARG A 164 -8.38 5.11 27.08
C ARG A 164 -7.36 6.25 27.14
N LYS A 165 -7.09 6.91 26.01
CA LYS A 165 -5.96 7.84 25.84
C LYS A 165 -4.60 7.24 26.26
N ASP A 166 -4.39 5.95 25.96
CA ASP A 166 -3.15 5.22 26.33
C ASP A 166 -2.12 5.24 25.19
N ALA A 167 -1.16 6.17 25.27
CA ALA A 167 -0.06 6.30 24.31
C ALA A 167 0.76 5.00 24.13
N ASN A 168 1.01 4.26 25.22
CA ASN A 168 1.76 3.01 25.15
C ASN A 168 0.95 1.89 24.49
N GLY A 169 -0.38 1.97 24.56
CA GLY A 169 -1.29 1.08 23.85
C GLY A 169 -1.28 1.34 22.34
N LEU A 170 -1.24 2.62 21.93
CA LEU A 170 -1.13 3.01 20.53
C LEU A 170 0.18 2.51 19.90
N ALA A 171 1.31 2.73 20.57
CA ALA A 171 2.61 2.25 20.11
C ALA A 171 2.65 0.71 19.96
N ARG A 172 1.99 -0.02 20.87
CA ARG A 172 1.85 -1.48 20.77
C ARG A 172 1.03 -1.90 19.55
N ALA A 173 -0.04 -1.18 19.23
CA ALA A 173 -0.84 -1.46 18.04
C ALA A 173 -0.05 -1.25 16.75
N VAL A 174 0.73 -0.16 16.65
CA VAL A 174 1.66 0.09 15.53
C VAL A 174 2.68 -1.05 15.42
N GLY A 175 3.29 -1.45 16.54
CA GLY A 175 4.24 -2.56 16.56
C GLY A 175 3.65 -3.91 16.07
N GLU A 176 2.37 -4.18 16.33
CA GLU A 176 1.68 -5.34 15.75
C GLU A 176 1.44 -5.19 14.25
N ALA A 177 1.00 -4.01 13.79
CA ALA A 177 0.87 -3.73 12.36
C ALA A 177 2.20 -3.93 11.62
N GLN A 178 3.32 -3.48 12.19
CA GLN A 178 4.66 -3.66 11.61
C GLN A 178 5.08 -5.14 11.51
N LYS A 179 4.64 -5.98 12.46
CA LYS A 179 4.91 -7.43 12.39
C LYS A 179 4.09 -8.07 11.27
N VAL A 180 2.85 -7.66 11.10
CA VAL A 180 1.97 -8.13 10.03
C VAL A 180 2.51 -7.72 8.67
N MET A 181 2.88 -6.45 8.48
CA MET A 181 3.48 -5.96 7.24
C MET A 181 4.76 -6.71 6.87
N ARG A 182 5.69 -6.88 7.82
CA ARG A 182 6.91 -7.67 7.56
C ARG A 182 6.63 -9.13 7.19
N ARG A 183 5.50 -9.71 7.61
CA ARG A 183 5.09 -11.05 7.16
C ARG A 183 4.53 -11.01 5.75
N ALA A 184 3.65 -10.06 5.45
CA ALA A 184 3.07 -9.85 4.13
C ALA A 184 4.16 -9.59 3.06
N GLU A 185 5.15 -8.76 3.37
CA GLU A 185 6.31 -8.51 2.50
C GLU A 185 7.13 -9.79 2.25
N ARG A 186 7.39 -10.59 3.29
CA ARG A 186 8.12 -11.85 3.11
C ARG A 186 7.36 -12.82 2.24
N GLU A 187 6.04 -12.84 2.33
CA GLU A 187 5.19 -13.66 1.45
C GLU A 187 5.18 -13.13 0.03
N SER A 188 5.07 -11.82 -0.16
CA SER A 188 5.10 -11.22 -1.50
C SER A 188 6.45 -11.46 -2.20
N VAL A 189 7.57 -11.34 -1.49
CA VAL A 189 8.92 -11.63 -1.99
C VAL A 189 9.07 -13.11 -2.36
N LYS A 190 8.58 -14.04 -1.53
CA LYS A 190 8.60 -15.48 -1.85
C LYS A 190 7.80 -15.77 -3.11
N THR A 191 6.61 -15.18 -3.22
CA THR A 191 5.74 -15.37 -4.38
C THR A 191 6.42 -14.85 -5.65
N ARG A 192 7.00 -13.64 -5.60
CA ARG A 192 7.78 -13.07 -6.72
C ARG A 192 9.00 -13.92 -7.08
N ALA A 193 9.75 -14.41 -6.09
CA ALA A 193 10.90 -15.29 -6.34
C ALA A 193 10.49 -16.60 -7.02
N THR A 194 9.38 -17.22 -6.62
CA THR A 194 8.87 -18.43 -7.27
C THR A 194 8.35 -18.17 -8.69
N ALA A 195 7.73 -17.00 -8.93
CA ALA A 195 7.29 -16.60 -10.27
C ALA A 195 8.49 -16.36 -11.20
N ASN A 196 9.50 -15.63 -10.74
CA ASN A 196 10.73 -15.38 -11.49
C ASN A 196 11.50 -16.68 -11.77
N ALA A 197 11.56 -17.61 -10.80
CA ALA A 197 12.19 -18.92 -11.02
C ALA A 197 11.45 -19.76 -12.08
N ARG A 198 10.10 -19.66 -12.14
CA ARG A 198 9.31 -20.32 -13.20
C ARG A 198 9.52 -19.68 -14.56
N GLN A 199 9.57 -18.35 -14.64
CA GLN A 199 9.86 -17.64 -15.87
C GLN A 199 11.27 -17.91 -16.37
N GLN A 200 12.27 -17.89 -15.47
CA GLN A 200 13.64 -18.24 -15.83
C GLN A 200 13.74 -19.69 -16.30
N ALA A 201 13.04 -20.63 -15.64
CA ALA A 201 12.98 -22.02 -16.10
C ALA A 201 12.27 -22.17 -17.46
N GLN A 202 11.30 -21.32 -17.79
CA GLN A 202 10.68 -21.28 -19.13
C GLN A 202 11.67 -20.75 -20.17
N VAL A 203 12.34 -19.64 -19.88
CA VAL A 203 13.36 -19.05 -20.77
C VAL A 203 14.53 -20.01 -20.96
N ASP A 204 14.98 -20.70 -19.90
CA ASP A 204 16.06 -21.70 -19.98
C ASP A 204 15.62 -22.93 -20.79
N ASN A 205 14.36 -23.36 -20.70
CA ASN A 205 13.81 -24.43 -21.55
C ASN A 205 13.71 -24.00 -23.02
N GLU A 206 13.29 -22.75 -23.28
CA GLU A 206 13.21 -22.18 -24.64
C GLU A 206 14.61 -21.97 -25.25
N ALA A 207 15.57 -21.48 -24.46
CA ALA A 207 16.95 -21.23 -24.86
C ALA A 207 17.77 -22.52 -25.01
N ALA A 208 17.43 -23.59 -24.28
CA ALA A 208 18.04 -24.91 -24.44
C ALA A 208 17.65 -25.61 -25.77
N GLY A 209 16.79 -24.99 -26.59
CA GLY A 209 16.59 -25.38 -28.00
C GLY A 209 16.18 -26.84 -28.20
N ASN A 210 15.56 -27.47 -27.20
CA ASN A 210 15.20 -28.88 -27.25
C ASN A 210 13.69 -29.04 -27.30
N LEU A 211 13.24 -29.34 -28.52
CA LEU A 211 12.15 -30.25 -28.86
C LEU A 211 10.92 -30.18 -27.94
N ASP A 212 9.82 -29.64 -28.50
CA ASP A 212 8.47 -30.12 -28.21
C ASP A 212 8.43 -31.65 -28.40
N LEU A 213 8.81 -32.37 -27.35
CA LEU A 213 8.51 -33.77 -27.13
C LEU A 213 7.34 -33.79 -26.18
N SER A 214 6.13 -33.60 -26.72
CA SER A 214 4.94 -34.34 -26.34
C SER A 214 4.93 -34.73 -24.86
N THR A 215 4.70 -33.76 -23.98
CA THR A 215 4.26 -34.05 -22.61
C THR A 215 2.79 -34.46 -22.65
N GLY A 216 2.54 -35.64 -23.23
CA GLY A 216 1.45 -36.49 -22.75
C GLY A 216 1.67 -36.76 -21.25
N PRO A 217 0.60 -37.02 -20.49
CA PRO A 217 0.56 -36.85 -19.04
C PRO A 217 1.81 -37.45 -18.37
N SER A 218 2.68 -36.58 -17.91
CA SER A 218 3.91 -36.92 -17.22
C SER A 218 3.58 -37.41 -15.82
N SER A 219 3.33 -38.72 -15.69
CA SER A 219 3.53 -39.42 -14.43
C SER A 219 5.04 -39.52 -14.19
N GLY A 220 5.66 -38.51 -13.59
CA GLY A 220 7.12 -38.53 -13.50
C GLY A 220 7.75 -37.42 -12.69
N GLY A 221 7.44 -37.37 -11.40
CA GLY A 221 8.31 -36.76 -10.41
C GLY A 221 8.72 -37.81 -9.38
N SER A 222 9.98 -38.26 -9.45
CA SER A 222 10.85 -38.73 -8.34
C SER A 222 11.61 -40.02 -8.66
N GLY A 223 12.93 -39.90 -8.88
CA GLY A 223 13.91 -40.96 -8.60
C GLY A 223 13.89 -42.25 -9.44
N GLY A 224 13.40 -42.22 -10.68
CA GLY A 224 13.25 -43.42 -11.52
C GLY A 224 14.57 -44.10 -11.89
N MET A 225 14.74 -45.34 -11.43
CA MET A 225 15.77 -46.32 -11.81
C MET A 225 16.11 -46.27 -13.32
N SER A 226 17.40 -46.25 -13.69
CA SER A 226 17.82 -46.24 -15.10
C SER A 226 17.33 -47.47 -15.86
N ASP A 227 17.09 -47.35 -17.16
CA ASP A 227 16.57 -48.45 -17.99
C ASP A 227 17.44 -49.72 -17.95
N THR A 228 18.77 -49.56 -17.91
CA THR A 228 19.71 -50.67 -17.74
C THR A 228 19.57 -51.36 -16.38
N ARG A 229 19.31 -50.58 -15.34
CA ARG A 229 19.20 -51.07 -13.98
C ARG A 229 17.83 -51.69 -13.71
N TRP A 230 16.78 -51.16 -14.33
CA TRP A 230 15.46 -51.81 -14.38
C TRP A 230 15.51 -53.16 -15.12
N LEU A 231 16.23 -53.23 -16.25
CA LEU A 231 16.37 -54.48 -17.02
C LEU A 231 17.06 -55.58 -16.20
N HIS A 232 18.07 -55.22 -15.41
CA HIS A 232 18.84 -56.15 -14.59
C HIS A 232 18.14 -56.50 -13.26
N ASP A 233 17.73 -55.48 -12.50
CA ASP A 233 17.28 -55.65 -11.11
C ASP A 233 15.78 -55.99 -10.99
N VAL A 234 14.98 -55.61 -11.98
CA VAL A 234 13.52 -55.85 -11.98
C VAL A 234 13.15 -56.92 -12.99
N TYR A 235 13.47 -56.71 -14.26
CA TYR A 235 13.08 -57.63 -15.33
C TYR A 235 13.90 -58.94 -15.32
N GLY A 236 15.17 -58.89 -14.89
CA GLY A 236 16.04 -60.06 -14.74
C GLY A 236 15.83 -60.87 -13.45
N ASN A 237 14.97 -60.41 -12.55
CA ASN A 237 14.74 -61.07 -11.27
C ASN A 237 13.81 -62.29 -11.44
N GLN A 238 14.22 -63.45 -10.91
CA GLN A 238 13.46 -64.71 -11.00
C GLN A 238 12.14 -64.66 -10.22
N ASP A 239 12.05 -63.78 -9.23
CA ASP A 239 10.85 -63.60 -8.40
C ASP A 239 9.88 -62.56 -8.98
N TYR A 240 10.23 -61.91 -10.10
CA TYR A 240 9.38 -60.92 -10.76
C TYR A 240 8.57 -61.54 -11.90
N SER A 241 7.24 -61.45 -11.82
CA SER A 241 6.35 -61.88 -12.90
C SER A 241 6.20 -60.78 -13.96
N ALA A 242 7.02 -60.84 -15.01
CA ALA A 242 6.97 -59.86 -16.10
C ALA A 242 5.62 -59.84 -16.82
N THR A 243 5.10 -58.64 -17.06
CA THR A 243 3.87 -58.42 -17.84
C THR A 243 4.17 -58.32 -19.35
N PRO A 244 3.16 -58.44 -20.23
CA PRO A 244 3.35 -58.20 -21.66
C PRO A 244 3.91 -56.82 -22.02
N GLU A 245 3.67 -55.81 -21.18
CA GLU A 245 4.22 -54.46 -21.34
C GLU A 245 5.70 -54.40 -20.96
N ASP A 246 6.11 -55.12 -19.92
CA ASP A 246 7.52 -55.24 -19.51
C ASP A 246 8.37 -55.91 -20.60
N HIS A 247 7.84 -56.92 -21.28
CA HIS A 247 8.51 -57.55 -22.42
C HIS A 247 8.75 -56.57 -23.58
N LYS A 248 7.79 -55.68 -23.86
CA LYS A 248 7.94 -54.64 -24.89
C LYS A 248 9.00 -53.63 -24.47
N ARG A 249 8.99 -53.18 -23.22
CA ARG A 249 9.99 -52.26 -22.68
C ARG A 249 11.40 -52.87 -22.72
N ALA A 250 11.56 -54.12 -22.27
CA ALA A 250 12.83 -54.84 -22.29
C ALA A 250 13.39 -54.98 -23.71
N LYS A 251 12.53 -55.30 -24.70
CA LYS A 251 12.92 -55.39 -26.11
C LYS A 251 13.45 -54.04 -26.63
N VAL A 252 12.76 -52.95 -26.36
CA VAL A 252 13.19 -51.60 -26.77
C VAL A 252 14.55 -51.24 -26.15
N ILE A 253 14.77 -51.57 -24.88
CA ILE A 253 16.04 -51.31 -24.19
C ILE A 253 17.17 -52.16 -24.80
N LEU A 254 16.92 -53.45 -25.06
CA LEU A 254 17.91 -54.35 -25.66
C LEU A 254 18.26 -53.98 -27.11
N ASP A 255 17.28 -53.53 -27.90
CA ASP A 255 17.51 -53.10 -29.27
C ASP A 255 18.37 -51.81 -29.30
N LYS A 256 18.16 -50.89 -28.35
CA LYS A 256 18.98 -49.69 -28.16
C LYS A 256 20.42 -49.98 -27.72
N LEU A 257 20.65 -51.08 -26.99
CA LEU A 257 22.00 -51.49 -26.55
C LEU A 257 22.78 -52.22 -27.65
N LYS A 258 22.12 -52.69 -28.71
CA LYS A 258 22.73 -53.38 -29.85
C LYS A 258 23.04 -52.46 -31.04
N ALA A 259 22.48 -51.25 -31.05
CA ALA A 259 22.75 -50.20 -32.02
C ALA A 259 23.99 -49.39 -31.60
#